data_AF-A0A7S4F9F6-F1
#
_entry.id   AF-A0A7S4F9F6-F1
#
_cell.length_a   1.000
_cell.length_b   1.000
_cell.length_c   1.000
_cell.angle_alpha   90.00
_cell.angle_beta   90.00
_cell.angle_gamma   90.00
#
_symmetry.space_group_name_H-M   'P 1'
#
loop_
_entity.id
_entity.type
_entity.pdbx_description
1 polymer ?
#
loop_
_entity_poly.entity_id
_entity_poly.type
_entity_poly.pdbx_seq_one_letter_code
_entity_poly.pdbx_strand_id
1 'polypeptide(L)'
;FNAEFRQLLLRERFYADCVERGIPATPDVSITAFMADEATVGDWAEQGLPSDELSVQNGIMVTRARKWPLLIDPQGQGVAWIKQRDAANGLRVTSLGDKRFRASL
;
A
#
# COMPACT_ATOMS: atom_id res chain seq x y z
N PHE A 1 10.23 -0.29 3.74
CA PHE A 1 10.59 -0.83 5.07
C PHE A 1 9.90 -2.16 5.31
N ASN A 2 10.57 -3.08 6.00
CA ASN A 2 9.98 -4.35 6.45
C ASN A 2 8.99 -4.12 7.60
N ALA A 3 8.26 -5.16 8.00
CA ALA A 3 7.24 -5.05 9.04
C ALA A 3 7.81 -4.58 10.39
N GLU A 4 8.94 -5.14 10.82
CA GLU A 4 9.61 -4.81 12.08
C GLU A 4 9.97 -3.32 12.16
N PHE A 5 10.61 -2.78 11.13
CA PHE A 5 10.99 -1.38 11.12
C PHE A 5 9.79 -0.44 11.05
N ARG A 6 8.69 -0.84 10.39
CA ARG A 6 7.44 -0.06 10.42
C ARG A 6 6.85 0.01 11.83
N GLN A 7 6.84 -1.12 12.55
CA GLN A 7 6.36 -1.17 13.94
C GLN A 7 7.24 -0.33 14.87
N LEU A 8 8.57 -0.38 14.71
CA LEU A 8 9.52 0.46 15.43
C LEU A 8 9.19 1.96 15.25
N LEU A 9 9.00 2.40 14.01
CA LEU A 9 8.69 3.80 13.71
C LEU A 9 7.33 4.23 14.31
N LEU A 10 6.32 3.37 14.23
CA LEU A 10 4.97 3.68 14.72
C LEU A 10 4.91 3.72 16.25
N ARG A 11 5.36 2.66 16.91
CA ARG A 11 5.16 2.46 18.35
C ARG A 11 6.26 3.13 19.17
N GLU A 12 7.51 2.82 18.87
CA GLU A 12 8.65 3.23 19.70
C GLU A 12 9.21 4.61 19.35
N ARG A 13 8.77 5.20 18.24
CA ARG A 13 9.19 6.55 17.85
C ARG A 13 8.00 7.50 17.82
N PHE A 14 7.11 7.36 16.86
CA PHE A 14 6.03 8.32 16.65
C PHE A 14 5.07 8.40 17.83
N TYR A 15 4.50 7.27 18.27
CA TYR A 15 3.58 7.25 19.40
C TYR A 15 4.27 7.68 20.71
N ALA A 16 5.48 7.19 20.97
CA ALA A 16 6.27 7.59 22.14
C ALA A 16 6.53 9.10 22.19
N ASP A 17 6.91 9.73 21.06
CA ASP A 17 7.13 11.17 20.95
C ASP A 17 5.83 11.97 21.17
N CYS A 18 4.68 11.48 20.67
CA CYS A 18 3.39 12.09 20.98
C CYS A 18 3.11 12.09 22.49
N VAL A 19 3.32 10.96 23.17
CA VAL A 19 3.10 10.83 24.61
C VAL A 19 4.04 11.73 25.40
N GLU A 20 5.34 11.76 25.06
CA GLU A 20 6.34 12.61 25.72
C GLU A 20 6.00 14.10 25.60
N ARG A 21 5.45 14.52 24.46
CA ARG A 21 5.04 15.91 24.21
C ARG A 21 3.64 16.26 24.75
N GLY A 22 2.94 15.31 25.37
CA GLY A 22 1.56 15.51 25.84
C GLY A 22 0.55 15.72 24.71
N ILE A 23 0.84 15.22 23.50
CA ILE A 23 -0.08 15.25 22.35
C ILE A 23 -1.06 14.09 22.51
N PRO A 24 -2.39 14.34 22.53
CA PRO A 24 -3.38 13.28 22.59
C PRO A 24 -3.27 12.34 21.38
N ALA A 25 -3.06 11.06 21.65
CA ALA A 25 -2.99 10.01 20.64
C ALA A 25 -3.77 8.78 21.12
N THR A 26 -4.41 8.07 20.17
CA THR A 26 -5.10 6.81 20.48
C THR A 26 -4.07 5.71 20.75
N PRO A 27 -4.11 5.05 21.92
CA PRO A 27 -3.27 3.89 22.20
C PRO A 27 -3.55 2.75 21.22
N ASP A 28 -2.50 2.03 20.81
CA ASP A 28 -2.60 0.82 19.97
C ASP A 28 -3.42 0.99 18.68
N VAL A 29 -3.34 2.18 18.07
CA VAL A 29 -4.08 2.46 16.83
C VAL A 29 -3.70 1.50 15.70
N SER A 30 -4.71 0.85 15.12
CA SER A 30 -4.55 0.06 13.90
C SER A 30 -4.63 1.00 12.68
N ILE A 31 -3.47 1.33 12.12
CA ILE A 31 -3.39 2.21 10.93
C ILE A 31 -4.12 1.59 9.74
N THR A 32 -4.07 0.27 9.58
CA THR A 32 -4.77 -0.42 8.48
C THR A 32 -6.28 -0.23 8.59
N ALA A 33 -6.85 -0.52 9.77
CA ALA A 33 -8.29 -0.36 10.01
C ALA A 33 -8.74 1.12 9.97
N PHE A 34 -7.84 2.06 10.28
CA PHE A 34 -8.13 3.48 10.18
C PHE A 34 -8.18 3.99 8.72
N MET A 35 -7.38 3.40 7.82
CA MET A 35 -7.20 3.89 6.45
C MET A 35 -7.96 3.10 5.37
N ALA A 36 -8.35 1.87 5.67
CA ALA A 36 -9.11 0.99 4.79
C ALA A 36 -10.16 0.22 5.59
N ASP A 37 -11.40 0.24 5.10
CA ASP A 37 -12.48 -0.58 5.64
C ASP A 37 -12.36 -2.05 5.20
N GLU A 38 -13.05 -2.93 5.91
CA GLU A 38 -13.02 -4.38 5.66
C GLU A 38 -13.52 -4.74 4.26
N ALA A 39 -14.47 -3.99 3.71
CA ALA A 39 -14.98 -4.21 2.36
C ALA A 39 -13.89 -3.97 1.31
N THR A 40 -13.17 -2.85 1.41
CA THR A 40 -12.05 -2.51 0.54
C THR A 40 -10.93 -3.54 0.62
N VAL A 41 -10.61 -4.01 1.84
CA VAL A 41 -9.61 -5.07 2.03
C VAL A 41 -10.09 -6.40 1.44
N GLY A 42 -11.38 -6.70 1.54
CA GLY A 42 -12.03 -7.84 0.89
C GLY A 42 -11.87 -7.80 -0.63
N ASP A 43 -12.20 -6.66 -1.25
CA ASP A 43 -12.02 -6.46 -2.69
C ASP A 43 -10.57 -6.66 -3.12
N TRP A 44 -9.60 -6.17 -2.34
CA TRP A 44 -8.18 -6.38 -2.64
C TRP A 44 -7.78 -7.85 -2.56
N ALA A 45 -8.32 -8.59 -1.59
CA ALA A 45 -8.09 -10.02 -1.47
C ALA A 45 -8.66 -10.80 -2.67
N GLU A 46 -9.87 -10.46 -3.11
CA GLU A 46 -10.48 -11.03 -4.32
C GLU A 46 -9.67 -10.70 -5.59
N GLN A 47 -9.01 -9.54 -5.61
CA GLN A 47 -8.11 -9.12 -6.68
C GLN A 47 -6.70 -9.72 -6.58
N GLY A 48 -6.42 -10.54 -5.57
CA GLY A 48 -5.17 -11.30 -5.43
C GLY A 48 -4.08 -10.63 -4.57
N LEU A 49 -4.40 -9.55 -3.85
CA LEU A 49 -3.51 -9.02 -2.81
C LEU A 49 -3.55 -9.95 -1.58
N PRO A 50 -2.41 -10.32 -0.98
CA PRO A 50 -2.44 -11.05 0.28
C PRO A 50 -3.14 -10.25 1.38
N SER A 51 -3.88 -10.95 2.23
CA SER A 51 -4.56 -10.34 3.40
C SER A 51 -3.65 -10.13 4.61
N ASP A 52 -2.33 -10.34 4.49
CA ASP A 52 -1.41 -10.07 5.59
C ASP A 52 -1.25 -8.55 5.81
N GLU A 53 -0.91 -8.16 7.04
CA GLU A 53 -0.85 -6.75 7.44
C GLU A 53 0.10 -5.92 6.57
N LEU A 54 1.25 -6.48 6.16
CA LEU A 54 2.24 -5.77 5.36
C LEU A 54 1.71 -5.52 3.95
N SER A 55 1.04 -6.51 3.36
CA SER A 55 0.40 -6.39 2.05
C SER A 55 -0.75 -5.40 2.06
N VAL A 56 -1.61 -5.41 3.09
CA VAL A 56 -2.68 -4.41 3.25
C VAL A 56 -2.10 -2.99 3.39
N GLN A 57 -1.04 -2.81 4.18
CA GLN A 57 -0.35 -1.52 4.27
C GLN A 57 0.24 -1.07 2.91
N ASN A 58 0.77 -2.00 2.12
CA ASN A 58 1.23 -1.69 0.76
C ASN A 58 0.06 -1.31 -0.17
N GLY A 59 -1.08 -1.99 -0.04
CA GLY A 59 -2.31 -1.66 -0.75
C GLY A 59 -2.81 -0.25 -0.43
N ILE A 60 -2.76 0.15 0.85
CA ILE A 60 -3.04 1.51 1.31
C ILE A 60 -2.07 2.50 0.66
N MET A 61 -0.77 2.22 0.62
CA MET A 61 0.20 3.10 -0.03
C MET A 61 -0.09 3.27 -1.54
N VAL A 62 -0.48 2.20 -2.23
CA VAL A 62 -0.83 2.26 -3.66
C VAL A 62 -2.10 3.06 -3.92
N THR A 63 -3.07 3.02 -3.01
CA THR A 63 -4.39 3.65 -3.20
C THR A 63 -4.52 5.04 -2.60
N ARG A 64 -3.76 5.37 -1.55
CA ARG A 64 -3.88 6.61 -0.79
C ARG A 64 -2.67 7.54 -0.89
N ALA A 65 -1.52 7.08 -1.39
CA ALA A 65 -0.35 7.95 -1.48
C ALA A 65 -0.55 9.05 -2.54
N ARG A 66 -0.14 10.27 -2.20
CA ARG A 66 -0.17 11.41 -3.13
C ARG A 66 0.78 11.26 -4.32
N LYS A 67 1.86 10.50 -4.14
CA LYS A 67 2.84 10.19 -5.19
C LYS A 67 2.68 8.74 -5.60
N TRP A 68 2.86 8.46 -6.89
CA TRP A 68 2.88 7.10 -7.43
C TRP A 68 4.01 6.30 -6.77
N PRO A 69 3.72 5.22 -6.03
CA PRO A 69 4.75 4.42 -5.40
C PRO A 69 5.49 3.58 -6.44
N LEU A 70 6.81 3.46 -6.27
CA LEU A 70 7.59 2.47 -6.99
C LEU A 70 7.40 1.11 -6.31
N LEU A 71 6.84 0.16 -7.05
CA LEU A 71 6.60 -1.19 -6.55
C LEU A 71 7.88 -2.03 -6.62
N ILE A 72 8.35 -2.53 -5.47
CA ILE A 72 9.44 -3.51 -5.37
C ILE A 72 8.80 -4.88 -5.18
N ASP A 73 8.65 -5.62 -6.27
CA ASP A 73 7.86 -6.85 -6.31
C ASP A 73 8.58 -7.96 -7.10
N PRO A 74 9.46 -8.75 -6.46
CA PRO A 74 10.18 -9.82 -7.12
C PRO A 74 9.28 -11.01 -7.51
N GLN A 75 8.11 -11.15 -6.88
CA GLN A 75 7.18 -12.27 -7.11
C GLN A 75 6.11 -11.93 -8.16
N GLY A 76 5.97 -10.65 -8.53
CA GLY A 76 4.98 -10.18 -9.51
C GLY A 76 3.55 -10.10 -8.96
N GLN A 77 3.35 -10.29 -7.65
CA GLN A 77 2.03 -10.33 -7.05
C GLN A 77 1.35 -8.95 -7.00
N GLY A 78 2.10 -7.91 -6.63
CA GLY A 78 1.57 -6.55 -6.61
C GLY A 78 1.24 -6.07 -8.03
N VAL A 79 2.04 -6.45 -9.02
CA VAL A 79 1.75 -6.17 -10.44
C VAL A 79 0.47 -6.89 -10.89
N ALA A 80 0.30 -8.17 -10.53
CA ALA A 80 -0.90 -8.93 -10.86
C ALA A 80 -2.15 -8.31 -10.22
N TRP A 81 -2.07 -7.93 -8.93
CA TRP A 81 -3.15 -7.27 -8.21
C TRP A 81 -3.56 -5.94 -8.87
N ILE A 82 -2.62 -5.06 -9.20
CA ILE A 82 -2.93 -3.78 -9.85
C ILE A 82 -3.63 -4.01 -11.21
N LYS A 83 -3.16 -4.98 -12.00
CA LYS A 83 -3.80 -5.33 -13.28
C LYS A 83 -5.22 -5.83 -13.09
N GLN A 84 -5.46 -6.67 -12.09
CA GLN A 84 -6.79 -7.20 -11.80
C GLN A 84 -7.74 -6.11 -11.32
N ARG A 85 -7.27 -5.25 -10.39
CA ARG A 85 -8.06 -4.13 -9.85
C ARG A 85 -8.47 -3.14 -10.94
N ASP A 86 -7.55 -2.79 -11.83
CA ASP A 86 -7.79 -1.81 -12.90
C ASP A 86 -8.16 -2.45 -14.25
N ALA A 87 -8.57 -3.72 -14.26
CA ALA A 87 -8.90 -4.47 -15.47
C ALA A 87 -10.07 -3.83 -16.26
N ALA A 88 -11.07 -3.31 -15.56
CA ALA A 88 -12.21 -2.63 -16.17
C ALA A 88 -11.89 -1.19 -16.63
N ASN A 89 -10.76 -0.62 -16.19
CA ASN A 89 -10.41 0.79 -16.39
C ASN A 89 -9.53 1.03 -17.63
N GLY A 90 -9.37 0.02 -18.50
CA GLY A 90 -8.57 0.14 -19.72
C GLY A 90 -7.07 0.34 -19.46
N LEU A 91 -6.56 -0.30 -18.41
CA LEU A 91 -5.15 -0.22 -18.01
C LEU A 91 -4.21 -0.52 -19.18
N ARG A 92 -3.32 0.43 -19.48
CA ARG A 92 -2.24 0.26 -20.45
C ARG A 92 -0.95 -0.13 -19.76
N VAL A 93 -0.31 -1.19 -20.24
CA VAL A 93 0.96 -1.70 -19.70
C VAL A 93 2.05 -1.47 -20.74
N THR A 94 3.12 -0.80 -20.34
CA THR A 94 4.29 -0.52 -21.19
C THR A 94 5.57 -0.62 -20.37
N SER A 95 6.73 -0.69 -21.03
CA SER A 95 8.04 -0.62 -20.39
C SER A 95 8.93 0.38 -21.12
N LEU A 96 10.04 0.80 -20.50
CA LEU A 96 11.01 1.70 -21.13
C LEU A 96 11.67 1.10 -22.38
N GLY A 97 11.64 -0.24 -22.52
CA GLY A 97 12.14 -0.93 -23.71
C GLY A 97 11.16 -0.95 -24.88
N ASP A 98 9.91 -0.52 -24.69
CA ASP A 98 8.93 -0.46 -25.77
C ASP A 98 9.29 0.67 -26.76
N LYS A 99 9.47 0.32 -28.04
CA LYS A 99 9.69 1.29 -29.13
C LYS A 99 8.59 2.34 -29.21
N ARG A 100 7.38 2.00 -28.77
CA ARG A 100 6.20 2.88 -28.74
C ARG A 100 5.93 3.46 -27.36
N PHE A 101 6.86 3.38 -26.39
CA PHE A 101 6.68 3.91 -25.03
C PHE A 101 6.13 5.35 -24.99
N ARG A 102 6.62 6.24 -25.87
CA ARG A 102 6.13 7.64 -25.93
C ARG A 102 4.70 7.78 -26.46
N ALA A 103 4.22 6.82 -27.25
CA ALA A 103 2.87 6.81 -27.80
C ALA A 103 1.87 6.04 -26.91
N SER A 104 2.37 5.30 -25.91
CA SER A 104 1.55 4.57 -24.93
C SER A 104 1.30 5.36 -23.64
N LEU A 105 2.05 6.46 -23.40
CA LEU A 105 1.76 7.51 -22.41
C LEU A 105 0.49 8.29 -22.80
#